data_AF-A0A0F9UJ58-F1
#
_entry.id   AF-A0A0F9UJ58-F1
#
_cell.length_a   1.000
_cell.length_b   1.000
_cell.length_c   1.000
_cell.angle_alpha   90.00
_cell.angle_beta   90.00
_cell.angle_gamma   90.00
#
_symmetry.space_group_name_H-M   'P 1'
#
loop_
_entity.id
_entity.type
_entity.pdbx_description
1 polymer ?
#
loop_
_entity_poly.entity_id
_entity_poly.type
_entity_poly.pdbx_seq_one_letter_code
_entity_poly.pdbx_strand_id
1 'polypeptide(L)'
;MADDEKPMAAVIDFATAGVRAKDGPPLTTTYSLGCRHKHSVIDKRARSVECRDCEASLDPIEVLWYLANHYARYHYALDQAIREVRKMEARLKELKREERNTKARIARAKRKEH
;
A
#
# COMPACT_ATOMS: atom_id res chain seq x y z
N MET A 1 -20.47 30.95 -31.93
CA MET A 1 -20.42 29.72 -31.12
C MET A 1 -19.32 28.87 -31.70
N ALA A 2 -18.14 28.92 -31.10
CA ALA A 2 -17.00 28.08 -31.42
C ALA A 2 -16.22 28.00 -30.10
N ASP A 3 -16.47 26.96 -29.32
CA ASP A 3 -15.72 26.69 -28.11
C ASP A 3 -14.37 26.09 -28.53
N ASP A 4 -13.31 26.86 -28.32
CA ASP A 4 -11.92 26.47 -28.53
C ASP A 4 -11.54 25.32 -27.58
N GLU A 5 -11.47 24.08 -28.09
CA GLU A 5 -10.86 22.96 -27.38
C GLU A 5 -9.34 23.15 -27.27
N LYS A 6 -8.91 23.83 -26.20
CA LYS A 6 -7.49 24.00 -25.87
C LYS A 6 -6.97 22.74 -25.16
N PRO A 7 -5.85 22.12 -25.59
CA PRO A 7 -5.40 20.85 -25.02
C PRO A 7 -4.94 21.01 -23.56
N MET A 8 -5.57 20.24 -22.66
CA MET A 8 -5.28 20.18 -21.23
C MET A 8 -4.05 19.31 -20.92
N ALA A 9 -2.86 19.76 -21.31
CA ALA A 9 -1.63 19.12 -20.85
C ALA A 9 -1.30 19.57 -19.42
N ALA A 10 -1.43 18.68 -18.43
CA ALA A 10 -1.00 18.89 -17.07
C ALA A 10 0.48 18.53 -16.90
N VAL A 11 1.27 19.42 -16.29
CA VAL A 11 2.66 19.14 -15.89
C VAL A 11 2.64 18.59 -14.47
N ILE A 12 3.08 17.34 -14.29
CA ILE A 12 3.19 16.69 -12.97
C ILE A 12 4.61 16.90 -12.45
N ASP A 13 4.75 17.64 -11.35
CA ASP A 13 6.03 17.85 -10.68
C ASP A 13 6.18 16.81 -9.55
N PHE A 14 7.01 15.77 -9.77
CA PHE A 14 7.11 14.60 -8.90
C PHE A 14 7.77 14.87 -7.54
N ALA A 15 8.33 16.07 -7.32
CA ALA A 15 9.07 16.43 -6.11
C ALA A 15 8.17 16.92 -4.95
N THR A 16 6.94 17.36 -5.26
CA THR A 16 5.97 17.81 -4.25
C THR A 16 4.63 17.22 -4.64
N ALA A 17 4.05 16.38 -3.79
CA ALA A 17 2.80 15.66 -4.04
C ALA A 17 1.57 16.59 -4.05
N GLY A 18 1.57 17.62 -4.89
CA GLY A 18 0.50 18.59 -5.07
C GLY A 18 0.41 18.98 -6.54
N VAL A 19 -0.66 18.56 -7.20
CA VAL A 19 -0.98 18.98 -8.58
C VAL A 19 -1.37 20.46 -8.53
N ARG A 20 -0.50 21.36 -9.01
CA ARG A 20 -0.85 22.77 -9.23
C ARG A 20 -0.83 23.04 -10.73
N ALA A 21 -1.98 23.42 -11.29
CA ALA A 21 -2.03 24.08 -12.58
C ALA A 21 -1.28 25.41 -12.44
N LYS A 22 -0.37 25.74 -13.38
CA LYS A 22 0.45 26.94 -13.27
C LYS A 22 -0.39 28.22 -13.19
N ASP A 23 -1.56 28.29 -13.83
CA ASP A 23 -2.41 29.50 -13.86
C ASP A 23 -3.93 29.19 -14.05
N GLY A 24 -4.47 28.17 -13.37
CA GLY A 24 -5.89 27.77 -13.54
C GLY A 24 -6.62 27.49 -12.23
N PRO A 25 -7.96 27.51 -12.22
CA PRO A 25 -8.74 27.07 -11.06
C PRO A 25 -8.29 25.65 -10.66
N PRO A 26 -8.39 25.28 -9.37
CA PRO A 26 -7.96 23.96 -8.91
C PRO A 26 -8.65 22.91 -9.76
N LEU A 27 -7.87 22.01 -10.36
CA LEU A 27 -8.40 20.88 -11.12
C LEU A 27 -9.22 20.04 -10.15
N THR A 28 -10.55 20.14 -10.25
CA THR A 28 -11.46 19.24 -9.57
C THR A 28 -11.33 17.90 -10.28
N THR A 29 -10.55 16.98 -9.72
CA THR A 29 -10.47 15.59 -10.16
C THR A 29 -11.78 14.88 -9.84
N THR A 30 -12.80 15.11 -10.67
CA THR A 30 -14.04 14.33 -10.64
C THR A 30 -13.80 13.01 -11.36
N TYR A 31 -13.10 12.09 -10.71
CA TYR A 31 -12.98 10.71 -11.18
C TYR A 31 -14.27 9.97 -10.80
N SER A 32 -15.14 9.74 -11.79
CA SER A 32 -16.26 8.84 -11.61
C SER A 32 -15.74 7.41 -11.74
N LEU A 33 -15.54 6.74 -10.61
CA LEU A 33 -15.25 5.31 -10.57
C LEU A 33 -16.41 4.56 -11.25
N GLY A 34 -16.26 4.29 -12.55
CA GLY A 34 -17.26 3.60 -13.37
C GLY A 34 -17.56 2.18 -12.88
N CYS A 35 -16.72 1.67 -11.96
CA CYS A 35 -16.90 0.37 -11.34
C CYS A 35 -16.17 0.31 -9.98
N ARG A 36 -16.70 -0.46 -9.01
CA ARG A 36 -16.08 -0.70 -7.67
C ARG A 36 -15.46 -2.08 -7.51
N HIS A 37 -15.45 -2.90 -8.57
CA HIS A 37 -14.86 -4.23 -8.53
C HIS A 37 -13.33 -4.16 -8.55
N LYS A 38 -12.68 -5.18 -7.97
CA LYS A 38 -11.22 -5.22 -7.80
C LYS A 38 -10.50 -5.89 -8.95
N HIS A 39 -11.22 -6.57 -9.83
CA HIS A 39 -10.64 -7.37 -10.91
C HIS A 39 -10.76 -6.62 -12.23
N SER A 40 -9.61 -6.31 -12.82
CA SER A 40 -9.48 -5.67 -14.12
C SER A 40 -8.74 -6.57 -15.10
N VAL A 41 -9.17 -6.56 -16.36
CA VAL A 41 -8.49 -7.19 -17.49
C VAL A 41 -7.82 -6.10 -18.31
N ILE A 42 -6.54 -6.30 -18.65
CA ILE A 42 -5.76 -5.32 -19.42
C ILE A 42 -5.54 -5.90 -20.82
N ASP A 43 -6.09 -5.24 -21.85
CA ASP A 43 -5.73 -5.51 -23.24
C ASP A 43 -4.51 -4.66 -23.61
N LYS A 44 -3.36 -5.33 -23.72
CA LYS A 44 -2.09 -4.67 -24.06
C LYS A 44 -2.06 -4.13 -25.49
N ARG A 45 -2.81 -4.73 -26.40
CA ARG A 45 -2.84 -4.35 -27.81
C ARG A 45 -3.74 -3.14 -28.02
N ALA A 46 -4.94 -3.18 -27.44
CA ALA A 46 -5.90 -2.08 -27.51
C ALA A 46 -5.57 -0.93 -26.53
N ARG A 47 -4.68 -1.17 -25.56
CA ARG A 47 -4.37 -0.25 -24.44
C ARG A 47 -5.62 0.15 -23.64
N SER A 48 -6.59 -0.75 -23.58
CA SER A 48 -7.82 -0.60 -22.81
C SER A 48 -7.76 -1.44 -21.55
N VAL A 49 -8.55 -1.03 -20.57
CA VAL A 49 -8.78 -1.80 -19.35
C VAL A 49 -10.27 -1.97 -19.18
N GLU A 50 -10.69 -3.17 -18.81
CA GLU A 50 -12.09 -3.50 -18.56
C GLU A 50 -12.23 -4.15 -17.19
N CYS A 51 -13.38 -3.94 -16.56
CA CYS A 51 -13.72 -4.69 -15.37
C CYS A 51 -14.03 -6.14 -15.74
N ARG A 52 -13.42 -7.10 -15.04
CA ARG A 52 -13.72 -8.52 -15.26
C ARG A 52 -15.14 -8.90 -14.84
N ASP A 53 -15.68 -8.21 -13.82
CA ASP A 53 -16.91 -8.62 -13.16
C ASP A 53 -18.16 -7.97 -13.78
N CYS A 54 -18.04 -6.76 -14.34
CA CYS A 54 -19.18 -6.06 -14.95
C CYS A 54 -18.89 -5.54 -16.38
N GLU A 55 -17.74 -5.92 -16.95
CA GLU A 55 -17.33 -5.60 -18.33
C GLU A 55 -17.29 -4.10 -18.67
N ALA A 56 -17.39 -3.24 -17.65
CA ALA A 56 -17.30 -1.81 -17.81
C ALA A 56 -15.90 -1.41 -18.30
N SER A 57 -15.85 -0.55 -19.31
CA SER A 57 -14.61 0.09 -19.72
C SER A 57 -14.09 0.99 -18.60
N LEU A 58 -12.83 0.80 -18.23
CA LEU A 58 -12.15 1.53 -17.16
C LEU A 58 -11.07 2.42 -17.77
N ASP A 59 -10.87 3.58 -17.17
CA ASP A 59 -9.75 4.44 -17.53
C ASP A 59 -8.42 3.77 -17.10
N PRO A 60 -7.47 3.54 -18.03
CA PRO A 60 -6.20 2.90 -17.71
C PRO A 60 -5.34 3.67 -16.69
N ILE A 61 -5.43 5.01 -16.68
CA ILE A 61 -4.66 5.86 -15.76
C ILE A 61 -5.22 5.74 -14.35
N GLU A 62 -6.54 5.75 -14.17
CA GLU A 62 -7.19 5.51 -12.89
C GLU A 62 -6.82 4.13 -12.33
N VAL A 63 -6.85 3.10 -13.17
CA VAL A 63 -6.48 1.74 -12.75
C VAL A 63 -5.00 1.68 -12.35
N LEU A 64 -4.12 2.31 -13.11
CA LEU A 64 -2.69 2.40 -12.78
C LEU A 64 -2.49 3.12 -11.43
N TRP A 65 -3.19 4.23 -11.22
CA TRP A 65 -3.13 4.99 -9.98
C TRP A 65 -3.63 4.18 -8.77
N TYR A 66 -4.75 3.46 -8.93
CA TYR A 66 -5.27 2.55 -7.92
C TYR A 66 -4.25 1.46 -7.57
N LEU A 67 -3.67 0.80 -8.57
CA LEU A 67 -2.68 -0.25 -8.40
C LEU A 67 -1.41 0.27 -7.71
N ALA A 68 -0.91 1.44 -8.11
CA ALA A 68 0.28 2.04 -7.50
C ALA A 68 0.07 2.33 -6.01
N ASN A 69 -1.07 2.92 -5.65
CA ASN A 69 -1.41 3.21 -4.25
C ASN A 69 -1.61 1.94 -3.42
N HIS A 70 -2.27 0.93 -3.99
CA HIS A 70 -2.47 -0.35 -3.31
C HIS A 70 -1.14 -1.07 -3.10
N TYR A 71 -0.29 -1.10 -4.13
CA TYR A 71 1.04 -1.69 -4.03
C TYR A 71 1.89 -1.02 -2.93
N ALA A 72 1.93 0.32 -2.90
CA ALA A 72 2.65 1.07 -1.88
C ALA A 72 2.15 0.74 -0.45
N ARG A 73 0.83 0.66 -0.27
CA ARG A 73 0.22 0.29 1.01
C ARG A 73 0.58 -1.15 1.43
N TYR A 74 0.45 -2.11 0.53
CA TYR A 74 0.79 -3.50 0.83
C TYR A 74 2.27 -3.69 1.13
N HIS A 75 3.15 -3.03 0.38
CA HIS A 75 4.59 -3.08 0.63
C HIS A 75 4.92 -2.54 2.02
N TYR A 76 4.37 -1.36 2.38
CA TYR A 76 4.56 -0.79 3.70
C TYR A 76 4.05 -1.71 4.82
N ALA A 77 2.86 -2.30 4.64
CA ALA A 77 2.29 -3.22 5.61
C ALA A 77 3.14 -4.50 5.78
N LEU A 78 3.65 -5.04 4.68
CA LEU A 78 4.55 -6.20 4.69
C LEU A 78 5.84 -5.88 5.46
N ASP A 79 6.46 -4.73 5.20
CA ASP A 79 7.67 -4.30 5.91
C ASP A 79 7.41 -4.16 7.42
N GLN A 80 6.25 -3.64 7.82
CA GLN A 80 5.87 -3.58 9.23
C GLN A 80 5.68 -4.97 9.83
N ALA A 81 4.97 -5.87 9.15
CA ALA A 81 4.77 -7.23 9.63
C ALA A 81 6.10 -7.97 9.82
N ILE A 82 7.04 -7.83 8.90
CA ILE A 82 8.39 -8.42 9.01
C ILE A 82 9.13 -7.87 10.23
N ARG A 83 9.05 -6.56 10.49
CA ARG A 83 9.65 -5.94 11.68
C ARG A 83 9.05 -6.49 12.97
N GLU A 84 7.73 -6.65 13.02
CA GLU A 84 7.04 -7.20 14.19
C GLU A 84 7.42 -8.65 14.45
N VAL A 85 7.45 -9.50 13.42
CA VAL A 85 7.90 -10.90 13.54
C VAL A 85 9.29 -10.97 14.16
N ARG A 86 10.25 -10.21 13.63
CA ARG A 86 11.63 -10.17 14.18
C ARG A 86 11.65 -9.72 15.65
N LYS A 87 10.83 -8.74 16.01
CA LYS A 87 10.72 -8.26 17.40
C LYS A 87 10.17 -9.35 18.32
N MET A 88 9.16 -10.10 17.87
CA MET A 88 8.57 -11.19 18.65
C MET A 88 9.54 -12.36 18.80
N GLU A 89 10.29 -12.72 17.76
CA GLU A 89 11.34 -13.75 17.83
C GLU A 89 12.43 -13.39 18.85
N ALA A 90 12.89 -12.13 18.83
CA ALA A 90 13.87 -11.64 19.81
C ALA A 90 13.31 -11.72 21.24
N ARG A 91 12.05 -11.30 21.45
CA ARG A 91 11.38 -11.36 22.75
C ARG A 91 11.21 -12.79 23.25
N LEU A 92 10.82 -13.72 22.38
CA LEU A 92 10.71 -15.14 22.71
C LEU A 92 12.05 -15.74 23.11
N LYS A 93 13.13 -15.37 22.42
CA LYS A 93 14.48 -15.82 22.77
C LYS A 93 14.91 -15.35 24.16
N GLU A 94 14.60 -14.09 24.51
CA GLU A 94 14.92 -13.55 25.84
C GLU A 94 14.08 -14.23 26.92
N LEU A 95 12.77 -14.39 26.71
CA LEU A 95 11.89 -15.10 27.66
C LEU A 95 12.36 -16.54 27.93
N LYS A 96 12.78 -17.28 26.89
CA LYS A 96 13.37 -18.63 27.05
C LYS A 96 14.69 -18.60 27.83
N ARG A 97 15.46 -17.52 27.75
CA ARG A 97 16.68 -17.35 28.53
C ARG A 97 16.34 -17.07 30.00
N GLU A 98 15.41 -16.17 30.25
CA GLU A 98 14.92 -15.86 31.59
C GLU A 98 14.33 -17.09 32.27
N GLU A 99 13.52 -17.88 31.57
CA GLU A 99 12.95 -19.13 32.07
C GLU A 99 14.04 -20.14 32.49
N ARG A 100 15.09 -20.30 31.68
CA ARG A 100 16.22 -21.17 32.03
C ARG A 100 16.97 -20.66 33.26
N ASN A 101 17.17 -19.35 33.34
CA ASN A 101 17.86 -18.73 34.48
C ASN A 101 17.05 -18.87 35.77
N THR A 102 15.74 -18.64 35.73
CA THR A 102 14.86 -18.80 36.91
C THR A 102 14.78 -20.25 37.36
N LYS A 103 14.63 -21.21 36.43
CA LYS A 103 14.71 -22.65 36.73
C LYS A 103 16.03 -23.02 37.41
N ALA A 104 17.16 -22.52 36.91
CA ALA A 104 18.46 -22.76 37.51
C ALA A 104 18.57 -22.17 38.93
N ARG A 105 18.04 -20.95 39.15
CA ARG A 105 18.00 -20.32 40.48
C ARG A 105 17.17 -21.13 41.47
N ILE A 106 15.99 -21.59 41.07
CA ILE A 106 15.12 -22.43 41.90
C ILE A 106 15.82 -23.75 42.24
N ALA A 107 16.43 -24.42 41.26
CA ALA A 107 17.15 -25.66 41.49
C ALA A 107 18.32 -25.50 42.48
N ARG A 108 19.05 -24.38 42.40
CA ARG A 108 20.13 -24.05 43.35
C ARG A 108 19.60 -23.75 44.75
N ALA A 109 18.48 -23.05 44.88
CA ALA A 109 17.86 -22.77 46.17
C ALA A 109 17.44 -24.06 46.88
N LYS A 110 16.75 -24.97 46.16
CA LYS A 110 16.34 -26.29 46.68
C LYS A 110 17.51 -27.15 47.17
N ARG A 111 18.70 -27.03 46.56
CA ARG A 111 19.91 -27.76 46.98
C ARG A 111 20.59 -27.17 48.23
N LYS A 112 20.27 -25.93 48.62
CA LYS A 112 20.81 -25.30 49.84
C LYS A 112 19.95 -25.56 51.08
N GLU A 113 18.70 -25.95 50.90
CA GLU A 113 17.75 -26.25 51.99
C GLU A 113 17.85 -27.70 52.50
N HIS A 114 18.59 -28.56 51.79
CA HIS A 114 18.93 -29.93 52.19
C HIS A 114 20.42 -30.02 52.55
#